data_AF-A0A5C5VRA9-F1
#
_entry.id   AF-A0A5C5VRA9-F1
#
_cell.length_a   1.000
_cell.length_b   1.000
_cell.length_c   1.000
_cell.angle_alpha   90.00
_cell.angle_beta   90.00
_cell.angle_gamma   90.00
#
_symmetry.space_group_name_H-M   'P 1'
#
loop_
_entity.id
_entity.type
_entity.pdbx_description
1 polymer ?
#
loop_
_entity_poly.entity_id
_entity_poly.type
_entity_poly.pdbx_seq_one_letter_code
_entity_poly.pdbx_strand_id
1 'polypeptide(L)'
;MTAPSTNGDDGGGAVGPVSGGGRDGRGRFATGNPGGPGNPLGPAVAKLRAALIEAVTVRDIRAIAKGLVAKAREGDTLAARVLLGYTLGRPVEADLIERLESLEARAAALDGSITHDRAQSTDAA
;
A
#
# COMPACT_ATOMS: atom_id res chain seq x y z
N MET A 1 5.94 -26.22 -15.39
CA MET A 1 5.85 -24.80 -15.82
C MET A 1 4.43 -24.28 -15.61
N THR A 2 4.02 -24.06 -14.37
CA THR A 2 2.68 -23.47 -14.09
C THR A 2 2.82 -22.25 -13.19
N ALA A 3 2.27 -21.15 -13.70
CA ALA A 3 2.45 -19.78 -13.27
C ALA A 3 1.89 -19.45 -11.85
N PRO A 4 2.40 -18.39 -11.21
CA PRO A 4 1.97 -17.95 -9.88
C PRO A 4 0.55 -17.35 -9.85
N SER A 5 -0.08 -17.49 -8.67
CA SER A 5 -1.46 -17.16 -8.32
C SER A 5 -1.82 -15.67 -8.45
N THR A 6 -3.10 -15.42 -8.74
CA THR A 6 -3.76 -14.15 -9.03
C THR A 6 -4.23 -13.44 -7.77
N ASN A 7 -3.76 -12.22 -7.54
CA ASN A 7 -4.41 -11.28 -6.62
C ASN A 7 -5.54 -10.55 -7.36
N GLY A 8 -6.73 -10.50 -6.75
CA GLY A 8 -7.87 -9.68 -7.19
C GLY A 8 -9.05 -10.50 -7.71
N ASP A 9 -9.96 -10.87 -6.81
CA ASP A 9 -11.29 -11.36 -7.11
C ASP A 9 -12.20 -10.18 -7.52
N ASP A 10 -12.09 -9.78 -8.79
CA ASP A 10 -13.08 -8.88 -9.38
C ASP A 10 -14.38 -9.68 -9.63
N GLY A 11 -15.48 -9.19 -9.03
CA GLY A 11 -16.79 -9.87 -8.97
C GLY A 11 -17.25 -10.53 -10.28
N GLY A 12 -17.79 -11.74 -10.14
CA GLY A 12 -18.16 -12.64 -11.22
C GLY A 12 -19.22 -12.12 -12.20
N GLY A 13 -18.77 -11.46 -13.26
CA GLY A 13 -19.51 -11.26 -14.49
C GLY A 13 -18.58 -11.54 -15.68
N ALA A 14 -18.98 -12.44 -16.58
CA ALA A 14 -18.19 -12.82 -17.75
C ALA A 14 -17.85 -11.61 -18.62
N VAL A 15 -16.59 -11.18 -18.60
CA VAL A 15 -16.09 -10.13 -19.50
C VAL A 15 -15.40 -10.80 -20.68
N GLY A 16 -16.00 -10.68 -21.88
CA GLY A 16 -15.41 -11.09 -23.14
C GLY A 16 -14.10 -10.34 -23.46
N PRO A 17 -13.44 -10.64 -24.58
CA PRO A 17 -12.09 -10.17 -24.85
C PRO A 17 -12.06 -8.64 -25.00
N VAL A 18 -11.59 -7.94 -23.97
CA VAL A 18 -11.31 -6.50 -24.03
C VAL A 18 -9.97 -6.29 -24.72
N SER A 19 -9.97 -6.43 -26.04
CA SER A 19 -8.92 -5.95 -26.93
C SER A 19 -9.16 -4.45 -27.17
N GLY A 20 -8.92 -3.64 -26.15
CA GLY A 20 -9.13 -2.19 -26.23
C GLY A 20 -8.33 -1.44 -25.18
N GLY A 21 -7.19 -0.88 -25.61
CA GLY A 21 -6.48 0.18 -24.87
C GLY A 21 -5.62 -0.30 -23.69
N GLY A 22 -4.40 -0.78 -23.99
CA GLY A 22 -3.28 -0.74 -23.04
C GLY A 22 -3.19 -1.86 -21.98
N ARG A 23 -4.03 -2.89 -22.04
CA ARG A 23 -3.95 -4.06 -21.14
C ARG A 23 -3.73 -5.38 -21.89
N ASP A 24 -3.03 -6.33 -21.27
CA ASP A 24 -2.80 -7.68 -21.79
C ASP A 24 -4.03 -8.59 -21.57
N GLY A 25 -4.06 -9.75 -22.21
CA GLY A 25 -5.14 -10.73 -22.06
C GLY A 25 -5.28 -11.35 -20.66
N ARG A 26 -4.45 -10.94 -19.69
CA ARG A 26 -4.52 -11.30 -18.27
C ARG A 26 -4.87 -10.09 -17.40
N GLY A 27 -5.36 -9.00 -18.00
CA GLY A 27 -5.82 -7.78 -17.31
C GLY A 27 -4.70 -6.85 -16.82
N ARG A 28 -3.43 -7.19 -17.05
CA ARG A 28 -2.27 -6.39 -16.62
C ARG A 28 -2.01 -5.27 -17.61
N PHE A 29 -1.32 -4.21 -17.16
CA PHE A 29 -0.88 -3.16 -18.08
C PHE A 29 0.15 -3.73 -19.06
N ALA A 30 -0.13 -3.58 -20.35
CA ALA A 30 0.79 -3.99 -21.40
C ALA A 30 1.98 -3.01 -21.49
N THR A 31 3.10 -3.48 -22.03
CA THR A 31 4.23 -2.60 -22.37
C THR A 31 3.77 -1.51 -23.32
N GLY A 32 4.11 -0.25 -23.02
CA GLY A 32 3.64 0.90 -23.78
C GLY A 32 2.26 1.41 -23.37
N ASN A 33 1.65 0.88 -22.30
CA ASN A 33 0.45 1.47 -21.72
C ASN A 33 0.75 2.91 -21.23
N PRO A 34 0.05 3.95 -21.74
CA PRO A 34 0.28 5.34 -21.34
C PRO A 34 -0.11 5.63 -19.89
N GLY A 35 -0.72 4.67 -19.19
CA GLY A 35 -1.29 4.86 -17.87
C GLY A 35 -2.63 5.58 -17.94
N GLY A 36 -3.14 5.95 -16.77
CA GLY A 36 -4.29 6.87 -16.70
C GLY A 36 -3.87 8.31 -17.00
N PRO A 37 -4.79 9.19 -17.38
CA PRO A 37 -4.52 10.61 -17.73
C PRO A 37 -3.95 11.47 -16.59
N GLY A 38 -3.59 10.88 -15.45
CA GLY A 38 -3.18 11.58 -14.24
C GLY A 38 -4.36 12.29 -13.55
N ASN A 39 -4.10 12.88 -12.39
CA ASN A 39 -5.05 13.76 -11.71
C ASN A 39 -4.95 15.17 -12.32
N PRO A 40 -6.01 15.72 -12.95
CA PRO A 40 -5.99 17.08 -13.51
C PRO A 40 -5.62 18.16 -12.48
N LEU A 41 -5.97 17.93 -11.21
CA LEU A 41 -5.67 18.83 -10.10
C LEU A 41 -4.33 18.53 -9.41
N GLY A 42 -3.59 17.51 -9.85
CA GLY A 42 -2.30 17.12 -9.28
C GLY A 42 -1.32 18.29 -9.14
N PRO A 43 -1.12 19.10 -10.19
CA PRO A 43 -0.24 20.27 -10.13
C PRO A 43 -0.72 21.34 -9.14
N ALA A 44 -2.03 21.59 -9.05
CA ALA A 44 -2.59 22.57 -8.13
C ALA A 44 -2.42 22.12 -6.67
N VAL A 45 -2.67 20.86 -6.38
CA VAL A 45 -2.47 20.28 -5.05
C VAL A 45 -0.99 20.28 -4.65
N ALA A 46 -0.08 20.00 -5.59
CA ALA A 46 1.35 20.05 -5.33
C ALA A 46 1.81 21.46 -4.90
N LYS A 47 1.31 22.50 -5.56
CA LYS A 47 1.59 23.90 -5.19
C LYS A 47 1.08 24.25 -3.80
N LEU A 48 -0.15 23.84 -3.46
CA LEU A 48 -0.72 24.06 -2.13
C LEU A 48 0.09 23.35 -1.03
N ARG A 49 0.53 22.11 -1.29
CA ARG A 49 1.38 21.36 -0.35
C ARG A 49 2.74 22.03 -0.16
N ALA A 50 3.37 22.48 -1.24
CA ALA A 50 4.65 23.18 -1.17
C ALA A 50 4.53 24.45 -0.33
N ALA A 51 3.54 25.29 -0.61
CA ALA A 51 3.29 26.52 0.13
C ALA A 51 3.03 26.25 1.63
N LEU A 52 2.28 25.19 1.96
CA LEU A 52 2.03 24.83 3.35
C LEU A 52 3.30 24.39 4.07
N ILE A 53 4.15 23.59 3.42
CA ILE A 53 5.43 23.14 4.00
C ILE A 53 6.38 24.32 4.20
N GLU A 54 6.44 25.25 3.25
CA GLU A 54 7.28 26.45 3.33
C GLU A 54 6.82 27.42 4.43
N ALA A 55 5.51 27.51 4.67
CA ALA A 55 4.95 28.40 5.69
C ALA A 55 5.16 27.89 7.13
N VAL A 56 5.27 26.57 7.33
CA VAL A 56 5.33 25.97 8.66
C VAL A 56 6.75 25.94 9.19
N THR A 57 7.00 26.63 10.30
CA THR A 57 8.32 26.65 10.93
C THR A 57 8.44 25.63 12.07
N VAL A 58 9.68 25.31 12.45
CA VAL A 58 9.98 24.47 13.63
C VAL A 58 9.35 25.06 14.91
N ARG A 59 9.31 26.40 15.01
CA ARG A 59 8.71 27.09 16.16
C ARG A 59 7.20 26.82 16.24
N ASP A 60 6.52 26.86 15.10
CA ASP A 60 5.07 26.65 15.02
C ASP A 60 4.73 25.21 15.40
N ILE A 61 5.49 24.23 14.90
CA ILE A 61 5.34 22.82 15.28
C ILE A 61 5.52 22.63 16.79
N ARG A 62 6.53 23.26 17.41
CA ARG A 62 6.73 23.20 18.86
C ARG A 62 5.56 23.82 19.64
N ALA A 63 5.01 24.94 19.16
CA ALA A 63 3.87 25.60 19.79
C ALA A 63 2.61 24.72 19.69
N ILE A 64 2.34 24.14 18.52
CA ILE A 64 1.23 23.21 18.30
C ILE A 64 1.37 21.97 19.20
N ALA A 65 2.57 21.37 19.27
CA ALA A 65 2.82 20.21 20.12
C ALA A 65 2.55 20.51 21.61
N LYS A 66 2.99 21.68 22.11
CA LYS A 66 2.66 22.12 23.48
C LYS A 66 1.15 22.27 23.69
N GLY A 67 0.45 22.84 22.72
CA GLY A 67 -1.01 22.94 22.75
C GLY A 67 -1.71 21.58 22.77
N LEU A 68 -1.24 20.62 21.97
CA LEU A 68 -1.74 19.25 21.98
C LEU A 68 -1.52 18.57 23.33
N VAL A 69 -0.36 18.77 23.97
CA VAL A 69 -0.09 18.24 25.32
C VAL A 69 -1.06 18.83 26.34
N ALA A 70 -1.31 20.14 26.31
CA ALA A 70 -2.25 20.78 27.23
C ALA A 70 -3.66 20.21 27.07
N LYS A 71 -4.20 20.18 25.84
CA LYS A 71 -5.53 19.64 25.55
C LYS A 71 -5.65 18.14 25.90
N ALA A 72 -4.63 17.36 25.59
CA ALA A 72 -4.61 15.93 25.92
C ALA A 72 -4.67 15.71 27.45
N ARG A 73 -3.97 16.55 28.23
CA ARG A 73 -4.02 16.50 29.71
C ARG A 73 -5.38 16.90 30.26
N GLU A 74 -6.11 17.77 29.57
CA GLU A 74 -7.49 18.16 29.90
C GLU A 74 -8.53 17.09 29.52
N GLY A 75 -8.11 16.01 28.83
CA GLY A 75 -8.97 14.89 28.46
C GLY A 75 -9.45 14.90 27.01
N ASP A 76 -8.94 15.78 26.15
CA ASP A 76 -9.21 15.75 24.71
C ASP A 76 -8.57 14.50 24.08
N THR A 77 -9.40 13.50 23.79
CA THR A 77 -8.98 12.21 23.23
C THR A 77 -8.47 12.33 21.80
N LEU A 78 -8.91 13.32 21.02
CA LEU A 78 -8.42 13.57 19.67
C LEU A 78 -7.02 14.18 19.72
N ALA A 79 -6.79 15.15 20.60
CA ALA A 79 -5.47 15.71 20.85
C ALA A 79 -4.50 14.62 21.35
N ALA A 80 -4.95 13.77 22.28
CA ALA A 80 -4.17 12.64 22.77
C ALA A 80 -3.83 11.65 21.65
N ARG A 81 -4.79 11.29 20.78
CA ARG A 81 -4.56 10.38 19.65
C ARG A 81 -3.55 10.94 18.65
N VAL A 82 -3.65 12.24 18.30
CA VAL A 82 -2.68 12.88 17.41
C VAL A 82 -1.30 12.89 18.06
N LEU A 83 -1.20 13.35 19.31
CA LEU A 83 0.06 13.41 20.03
C LEU A 83 0.74 12.02 20.12
N LEU A 84 0.01 11.02 20.61
CA LEU A 84 0.53 9.65 20.79
C LEU A 84 0.87 8.98 19.45
N GLY A 85 0.07 9.22 18.40
CA GLY A 85 0.32 8.66 17.07
C GLY A 85 1.62 9.15 16.43
N TYR A 86 2.06 10.37 16.75
CA TYR A 86 3.34 10.93 16.28
C TYR A 86 4.51 10.71 17.25
N THR A 87 4.28 10.45 18.53
CA THR A 87 5.36 10.19 19.51
C THR A 87 5.69 8.72 19.69
N LEU A 88 4.67 7.86 19.78
CA LEU A 88 4.81 6.42 20.00
C LEU A 88 4.54 5.61 18.72
N GLY A 89 4.02 6.25 17.67
CA GLY A 89 3.64 5.61 16.43
C GLY A 89 2.20 5.08 16.45
N ARG A 90 1.75 4.49 15.34
CA ARG A 90 0.45 3.81 15.29
C ARG A 90 0.55 2.55 16.16
N PRO A 91 -0.40 2.33 17.10
CA PRO A 91 -0.47 1.07 17.82
C PRO A 91 -0.46 -0.09 16.83
N VAL A 92 0.46 -1.03 17.05
CA VAL A 92 0.53 -2.28 16.29
C VAL A 92 -0.79 -3.01 16.52
N GLU A 93 -1.53 -3.29 15.46
CA GLU A 93 -2.74 -4.12 15.54
C GLU A 93 -2.37 -5.48 16.13
N ALA A 94 -3.15 -5.96 17.11
CA ALA A 94 -2.81 -7.16 17.89
C ALA A 94 -2.59 -8.42 17.02
N ASP A 95 -3.19 -8.45 15.84
CA ASP A 95 -3.12 -9.54 14.85
C ASP A 95 -1.90 -9.46 13.91
N LEU A 96 -1.03 -8.45 14.05
CA LEU A 96 0.11 -8.30 13.14
C LEU A 96 1.10 -9.47 13.21
N ILE A 97 1.25 -10.10 14.37
CA ILE A 97 2.14 -11.26 14.55
C ILE A 97 1.55 -12.49 13.85
N GLU A 98 0.28 -12.82 14.13
CA GLU A 98 -0.42 -13.95 13.52
C GLU A 98 -0.50 -13.80 11.98
N ARG A 99 -0.76 -12.58 11.50
CA ARG A 99 -0.76 -12.29 10.07
C ARG A 99 0.63 -12.44 9.44
N LEU A 100 1.70 -12.04 10.13
CA LEU A 100 3.07 -12.21 9.64
C LEU A 100 3.44 -13.70 9.54
N GLU A 101 3.15 -14.48 10.58
CA GLU A 101 3.36 -15.93 10.60
C GLU A 101 2.61 -16.63 9.45
N SER A 102 1.36 -16.22 9.19
CA SER A 102 0.57 -16.76 8.08
C SER A 102 1.19 -16.48 6.71
N LEU A 103 1.81 -15.31 6.54
CA LEU A 103 2.46 -14.90 5.29
C LEU A 103 3.78 -15.62 5.09
N GLU A 104 4.56 -15.81 6.15
CA GLU A 104 5.81 -16.57 6.13
C GLU A 104 5.55 -18.04 5.78
N ALA A 105 4.52 -18.66 6.37
CA ALA A 105 4.12 -20.02 6.05
C ALA A 105 3.70 -20.17 4.57
N ARG A 106 2.95 -19.18 4.04
CA ARG A 106 2.54 -19.17 2.62
C ARG A 106 3.72 -18.95 1.67
N ALA A 107 4.68 -18.10 2.04
CA ALA A 107 5.88 -17.87 1.25
C ALA A 107 6.75 -19.14 1.18
N ALA A 108 6.96 -19.81 2.33
CA ALA A 108 7.68 -21.08 2.40
C ALA A 108 7.02 -22.19 1.56
N ALA A 109 5.68 -22.26 1.55
CA ALA A 109 4.96 -23.20 0.72
C ALA A 109 5.11 -22.91 -0.79
N LEU A 110 5.15 -21.62 -1.18
CA LEU A 110 5.37 -21.21 -2.56
C LEU A 110 6.79 -21.56 -3.04
N ASP A 111 7.80 -21.30 -2.22
CA ASP A 111 9.20 -21.64 -2.53
C ASP A 111 9.41 -23.16 -2.65
N GLY A 112 8.71 -23.95 -1.83
CA GLY A 112 8.67 -25.42 -1.95
C GLY A 112 8.05 -25.93 -3.26
N SER A 113 7.05 -25.21 -3.79
CA SER A 113 6.41 -25.53 -5.07
C SER A 113 7.25 -25.12 -6.29
N ILE A 114 7.96 -23.99 -6.20
CA ILE A 114 8.86 -23.49 -7.25
C ILE A 114 10.08 -24.42 -7.40
N THR A 115 10.57 -24.98 -6.29
CA THR A 115 11.68 -25.93 -6.31
C THR A 115 11.29 -27.30 -6.88
N HIS A 116 10.06 -27.77 -6.66
CA HIS A 116 9.55 -29.02 -7.28
C HIS A 116 9.28 -28.89 -8.79
N ASP A 117 8.74 -27.77 -9.28
CA ASP A 117 8.45 -27.57 -10.73
C ASP A 117 9.74 -27.44 -11.58
N ARG A 118 10.87 -27.08 -10.96
CA ARG A 118 12.17 -26.96 -11.64
C ARG A 118 12.91 -28.30 -11.78
N ALA A 119 12.71 -29.23 -10.85
CA ALA A 119 13.32 -30.56 -10.89
C ALA A 119 12.65 -31.51 -11.91
N GLN A 120 11.36 -31.30 -12.21
CA GLN A 120 10.64 -32.11 -13.20
C GLN A 120 10.85 -31.67 -14.67
N SER A 121 11.46 -30.51 -14.91
CA SER A 121 11.73 -30.00 -16.27
C SER A 121 13.09 -30.41 -16.84
N THR A 122 13.98 -31.01 -16.05
CA THR A 122 15.33 -31.41 -16.49
C THR A 122 15.44 -32.86 -16.96
N ASP A 123 14.34 -33.63 -16.94
CA ASP A 123 14.31 -35.06 -17.31
C ASP A 123 13.60 -35.34 -18.66
N ALA A 124 13.38 -34.29 -19.47
CA ALA A 124 12.84 -34.40 -20.83
C ALA A 124 13.83 -33.82 -21.84
N ALA A 125 14.92 -34.54 -22.08
CA ALA A 125 15.84 -34.34 -23.20
C ALA A 125 16.28 -35.70 -23.76
#